data_AF-A0A6V7IMU2-F1
#
_entry.id   AF-A0A6V7IMU2-F1
#
_cell.length_a   1.000
_cell.length_b   1.000
_cell.length_c   1.000
_cell.angle_alpha   90.00
_cell.angle_beta   90.00
_cell.angle_gamma   90.00
#
_symmetry.space_group_name_H-M   'P 1'
#
loop_
_entity.id
_entity.type
_entity.pdbx_description
1 polymer ?
#
loop_
_entity_poly.entity_id
_entity_poly.type
_entity_poly.pdbx_seq_one_letter_code
_entity_poly.pdbx_strand_id
1 'polypeptide(L)' 'VFVANPNKPKPILDILLRNQEKLIEFLTRFHTDRSEDEQFNDEKAYLIKQIKELKSVHEN' A
#
# COMPACT_ATOMS: atom_id res chain seq x y z
N VAL A 1 -1.72 -8.46 3.74
CA VAL A 1 -1.20 -8.76 5.11
C VAL A 1 -0.08 -7.79 5.55
N PHE A 2 1.04 -7.65 4.82
CA PHE A 2 2.17 -6.78 5.26
C PHE A 2 1.84 -5.28 5.39
N VAL A 3 1.03 -4.73 4.50
CA VAL A 3 0.60 -3.32 4.54
C VAL A 3 -0.45 -3.07 5.64
N ALA A 4 -1.27 -4.08 5.95
CA ALA A 4 -2.36 -3.97 6.93
C ALA A 4 -1.93 -4.17 8.39
N ASN A 5 -0.69 -4.58 8.65
CA ASN A 5 -0.18 -4.73 10.01
C ASN A 5 0.04 -3.33 10.63
N PRO A 6 -0.63 -2.93 11.73
CA PRO A 6 -0.37 -1.63 12.37
C PRO A 6 1.03 -1.51 12.98
N ASN A 7 1.62 -2.63 13.42
CA ASN A 7 2.95 -2.70 14.05
C ASN A 7 3.99 -3.22 13.05
N LYS A 8 4.27 -2.44 11.99
CA LYS A 8 5.23 -2.84 10.96
C LYS A 8 6.66 -2.80 11.52
N PRO A 9 7.45 -3.88 11.36
CA PRO A 9 8.88 -3.82 11.69
C PRO A 9 9.59 -2.73 10.87
N LYS A 10 10.54 -2.02 11.49
CA LYS A 10 11.28 -0.92 10.85
C LYS A 10 11.84 -1.29 9.46
N PRO A 11 12.49 -2.45 9.24
CA PRO A 11 13.00 -2.82 7.92
C PRO A 11 11.90 -2.93 6.86
N ILE A 12 10.70 -3.38 7.23
CA ILE A 12 9.57 -3.49 6.31
C ILE A 12 9.02 -2.11 5.98
N LEU A 13 8.87 -1.24 6.99
CA LEU A 13 8.44 0.14 6.78
C LEU A 13 9.41 0.89 5.84
N ASP A 14 10.72 0.75 6.06
CA ASP A 14 11.75 1.40 5.25
C ASP A 14 11.71 0.93 3.78
N ILE A 15 11.47 -0.37 3.53
CA ILE A 15 11.27 -0.90 2.17
C ILE A 15 10.01 -0.33 1.53
N LEU A 16 8.90 -0.26 2.26
CA LEU A 16 7.64 0.27 1.75
C LEU A 16 7.75 1.76 1.43
N LEU A 17 8.40 2.56 2.30
CA LEU A 17 8.65 3.99 2.07
C LEU A 17 9.55 4.22 0.85
N ARG A 18 10.66 3.46 0.73
CA ARG A 18 11.58 3.58 -0.42
C ARG A 18 10.89 3.29 -1.76
N ASN A 19 9.86 2.45 -1.76
CA ASN A 19 9.14 2.04 -2.97
C ASN A 19 7.73 2.64 -3.06
N GLN A 20 7.38 3.62 -2.22
CA GLN A 20 6.01 4.09 -2.03
C GLN A 20 5.34 4.50 -3.35
N GLU A 21 5.99 5.37 -4.12
CA GLU A 21 5.48 5.85 -5.41
C GLU A 21 5.30 4.71 -6.42
N LYS A 22 6.31 3.85 -6.56
CA LYS A 22 6.28 2.70 -7.48
C LYS A 22 5.19 1.70 -7.11
N LEU A 23 4.98 1.45 -5.82
CA LEU A 23 3.92 0.57 -5.33
C LEU A 23 2.53 1.15 -5.62
N ILE A 24 2.34 2.46 -5.42
CA ILE A 24 1.07 3.13 -5.75
C ILE A 24 0.80 3.07 -7.27
N GLU A 25 1.80 3.38 -8.10
CA GLU A 25 1.67 3.32 -9.56
C GLU A 25 1.33 1.90 -10.02
N PHE A 26 2.07 0.91 -9.52
CA PHE A 26 1.84 -0.50 -9.82
C PHE A 26 0.41 -0.91 -9.42
N LEU A 27 0.01 -0.67 -8.18
CA LEU A 27 -1.31 -1.07 -7.68
C LEU A 27 -2.42 -0.37 -8.46
N THR A 28 -2.25 0.89 -8.84
CA THR A 28 -3.26 1.62 -9.64
C THR A 28 -3.56 0.90 -10.96
N ARG A 29 -2.53 0.39 -11.64
CA ARG A 29 -2.65 -0.34 -12.91
C ARG A 29 -2.84 -1.85 -12.77
N PHE A 30 -2.74 -2.39 -11.56
CA PHE A 30 -2.82 -3.83 -11.30
C PHE A 30 -4.25 -4.34 -11.51
N HIS A 31 -4.43 -5.30 -12.43
CA HIS A 31 -5.71 -5.98 -12.71
C HIS A 31 -6.92 -5.05 -12.83
N THR A 32 -6.80 -3.97 -13.62
CA THR A 32 -7.90 -3.03 -13.88
C THR A 32 -9.04 -3.63 -14.71
N ASP A 33 -8.83 -4.81 -15.28
CA ASP A 33 -9.81 -5.62 -16.01
C ASP A 33 -10.80 -6.36 -15.09
N ARG A 34 -10.52 -6.44 -13.78
CA ARG A 34 -11.40 -7.07 -12.78
C ARG A 34 -12.49 -6.14 -12.26
N SER A 35 -13.29 -5.56 -13.15
CA SER A 35 -14.31 -4.56 -12.77
C SER A 35 -15.50 -5.12 -11.97
N GLU A 36 -15.80 -6.41 -12.08
CA GLU A 36 -16.93 -7.06 -11.38
C GLU A 36 -16.56 -7.62 -10.00
N ASP A 37 -15.26 -7.64 -9.67
CA ASP A 37 -14.75 -8.12 -8.38
C ASP A 37 -14.63 -6.95 -7.40
N GLU A 38 -15.77 -6.54 -6.83
CA GLU A 38 -15.85 -5.40 -5.90
C GLU A 38 -14.92 -5.57 -4.69
N GLN A 39 -14.88 -6.78 -4.11
CA GLN A 39 -13.98 -7.08 -2.98
C GLN A 39 -12.52 -6.84 -3.34
N PHE A 40 -12.07 -7.32 -4.50
CA PHE A 40 -10.70 -7.09 -4.97
C PHE A 40 -10.41 -5.59 -5.14
N ASN A 41 -11.33 -4.84 -5.73
CA ASN A 41 -11.17 -3.41 -5.96
C ASN A 41 -11.10 -2.62 -4.65
N ASP A 42 -11.91 -2.97 -3.66
CA ASP A 42 -11.90 -2.38 -2.33
C ASP A 42 -10.60 -2.69 -1.58
N GLU A 43 -10.14 -3.94 -1.59
CA GLU A 43 -8.87 -4.32 -0.98
C GLU A 43 -7.69 -3.59 -1.64
N LYS A 44 -7.69 -3.45 -2.97
CA LYS A 44 -6.69 -2.69 -3.73
C LYS A 44 -6.73 -1.21 -3.36
N ALA A 45 -7.91 -0.59 -3.32
CA ALA A 45 -8.06 0.81 -2.93
C ALA A 45 -7.59 1.05 -1.49
N TYR A 46 -7.94 0.14 -0.57
CA TYR A 46 -7.48 0.16 0.80
C TYR A 46 -5.94 0.09 0.90
N LEU A 47 -5.31 -0.83 0.17
CA LEU A 47 -3.84 -0.95 0.14
C LEU A 47 -3.16 0.33 -0.37
N ILE A 48 -3.68 0.92 -1.46
CA ILE A 48 -3.17 2.18 -2.01
C ILE A 48 -3.27 3.30 -0.97
N LYS A 49 -4.40 3.42 -0.28
CA LYS A 49 -4.61 4.42 0.78
C LYS A 49 -3.60 4.22 1.91
N GLN A 50 -3.46 2.99 2.41
CA GLN A 50 -2.51 2.67 3.48
C GLN A 50 -1.07 3.01 3.10
N ILE A 51 -0.65 2.73 1.86
CA ILE A 51 0.71 3.04 1.39
C ILE A 51 0.92 4.55 1.29
N LYS A 52 -0.07 5.31 0.81
CA LYS A 52 -0.01 6.79 0.77
C LYS A 52 0.10 7.43 2.15
N GLU A 53 -0.53 6.83 3.15
CA GLU A 53 -0.53 7.31 4.53
C GLU A 53 0.71 6.88 5.34
N LEU A 54 1.59 6.04 4.78
CA LEU A 54 2.84 5.67 5.45
C LEU A 54 3.70 6.92 5.68
N LYS A 55 4.10 7.12 6.94
CA LYS A 55 5.02 8.18 7.36
C LYS A 55 6.27 7.57 7.95
N SER A 56 7.39 8.25 7.77
CA SER A 56 8.61 7.94 8.52
C SER A 56 8.33 8.16 10.01
N VAL A 57 8.75 7.22 10.86
CA VAL A 57 8.65 7.36 12.33
C VAL A 57 9.65 8.40 12.88
N HIS A 58 10.41 9.07 12.00
CA HIS A 58 11.45 10.04 12.36
C HIS A 58 11.04 11.51 12.18
N GLU A 59 9.74 11.82 12.13
CA GLU A 59 9.28 13.21 12.26
C GLU A 59 8.71 13.46 13.67
N ASN A 60 9.52 14.18 14.45
CA ASN A 60 9.40 14.69 15.83
C ASN A 60 10.03 13.83 16.93
#